data_AF-A0A2D8QFY7-F1
#
_entry.id   AF-A0A2D8QFY7-F1
#
_cell.length_a   1.000
_cell.length_b   1.000
_cell.length_c   1.000
_cell.angle_alpha   90.00
_cell.angle_beta   90.00
_cell.angle_gamma   90.00
#
_symmetry.space_group_name_H-M   'P 1'
#
loop_
_entity.id
_entity.type
_entity.pdbx_description
1 polymer ?
#
loop_
_entity_poly.entity_id
_entity_poly.type
_entity_poly.pdbx_seq_one_letter_code
_entity_poly.pdbx_strand_id
1 'polypeptide(L)'
;MTARALKTAGLVERHAPLAIAGLILFLPLIAIDPGTWMVLAVAGLAMGMMIFLMASGLTLVFGLMDVLNFAHGAFVAVGAYLATGLLAPGGPFHDMLGISLLGDVGAMLLSILVACVVAGILGLAFERIIVRRVYGAHLRQILITVGGLIVAEQLITVIWGPDPIPLPKPETLRGSIFFGDIAVER
;
A
#
# COMPACT_ATOMS: atom_id res chain seq x y z
N MET A 1 49.38 8.67 -36.87
CA MET A 1 48.15 8.78 -36.06
C MET A 1 48.39 7.96 -34.78
N THR A 2 48.62 8.65 -33.67
CA THR A 2 49.41 8.16 -32.53
C THR A 2 48.61 7.34 -31.53
N ALA A 3 49.12 6.18 -31.11
CA ALA A 3 48.53 5.24 -30.14
C ALA A 3 48.03 5.88 -28.81
N ARG A 4 48.55 7.06 -28.46
CA ARG A 4 48.11 7.86 -27.32
C ARG A 4 46.67 8.38 -27.46
N ALA A 5 46.22 8.70 -28.68
CA ALA A 5 44.86 9.19 -28.97
C ALA A 5 43.80 8.09 -28.90
N LEU A 6 44.15 6.86 -29.32
CA LEU A 6 43.30 5.67 -29.17
C LEU A 6 43.14 5.29 -27.69
N LYS A 7 44.20 5.42 -26.88
CA LYS A 7 44.15 5.15 -25.43
C LYS A 7 43.30 6.15 -24.66
N THR A 8 43.33 7.43 -25.03
CA THR A 8 42.48 8.46 -24.42
C THR A 8 41.02 8.34 -24.85
N ALA A 9 40.73 7.97 -26.11
CA ALA A 9 39.37 7.74 -26.57
C ALA A 9 38.69 6.58 -25.82
N GLY A 10 39.40 5.45 -25.62
CA GLY A 10 38.87 4.32 -24.84
C GLY A 10 38.68 4.59 -23.35
N LEU A 11 39.44 5.52 -22.77
CA LEU A 11 39.23 5.99 -21.39
C LEU A 11 37.98 6.87 -21.25
N VAL A 12 37.74 7.74 -22.24
CA VAL A 12 36.55 8.60 -22.26
C VAL A 12 35.30 7.77 -22.45
N GLU A 13 35.26 6.80 -23.36
CA GLU A 13 34.08 5.92 -23.54
C GLU A 13 33.77 5.06 -22.31
N ARG A 14 34.80 4.69 -21.53
CA ARG A 14 34.65 3.89 -20.31
C ARG A 14 34.15 4.71 -19.11
N HIS A 15 34.49 5.99 -19.01
CA HIS A 15 34.12 6.85 -17.88
C HIS A 15 32.99 7.85 -18.18
N ALA A 16 32.69 8.10 -19.45
CA ALA A 16 31.54 8.90 -19.89
C ALA A 16 30.20 8.44 -19.29
N PRO A 17 29.84 7.14 -19.27
CA PRO A 17 28.56 6.72 -18.68
C PRO A 17 28.50 6.97 -17.17
N LEU A 18 29.63 6.85 -16.45
CA LEU A 18 29.70 7.13 -15.02
C LEU A 18 29.58 8.64 -14.74
N ALA A 19 30.19 9.47 -15.57
CA ALA A 19 30.07 10.93 -15.46
C ALA A 19 28.64 11.41 -15.74
N ILE A 20 27.98 10.84 -16.76
CA ILE A 20 26.57 11.13 -17.07
C ILE A 20 25.65 10.65 -15.94
N ALA A 21 25.88 9.44 -15.40
CA ALA A 21 25.12 8.93 -14.26
C ALA A 21 25.29 9.82 -13.02
N GLY A 22 26.52 10.27 -12.74
CA GLY A 22 26.78 11.25 -11.68
C GLY A 22 26.06 12.57 -11.94
N LEU A 23 26.12 13.11 -13.15
CA LEU A 23 25.41 14.34 -13.51
C LEU A 23 23.90 14.19 -13.32
N ILE A 24 23.30 13.09 -13.76
CA ILE A 24 21.85 12.82 -13.59
C ILE A 24 21.48 12.72 -12.10
N LEU A 25 22.36 12.16 -11.27
CA LEU A 25 22.13 12.03 -9.83
C LEU A 25 22.23 13.38 -9.09
N PHE A 26 23.22 14.22 -9.46
CA PHE A 26 23.56 15.45 -8.74
C PHE A 26 22.93 16.72 -9.31
N LEU A 27 22.55 16.74 -10.58
CA LEU A 27 21.88 17.88 -11.21
C LEU A 27 20.54 18.24 -10.52
N PRO A 28 19.66 17.27 -10.15
CA PRO A 28 18.43 17.56 -9.43
C PRO A 28 18.66 18.16 -8.04
N LEU A 29 19.77 17.82 -7.37
CA LEU A 29 20.13 18.35 -6.05
C LEU A 29 20.36 19.86 -6.05
N ILE A 30 20.78 20.42 -7.17
CA ILE A 30 21.07 21.85 -7.31
C ILE A 30 19.95 22.56 -8.07
N ALA A 31 19.28 21.87 -8.99
CA ALA A 31 18.27 22.45 -9.87
C ALA A 31 16.85 22.51 -9.25
N ILE A 32 16.55 21.71 -8.21
CA ILE A 32 15.22 21.64 -7.59
C ILE A 32 15.15 22.58 -6.38
N ASP A 33 14.02 23.28 -6.23
CA ASP A 33 13.74 24.14 -5.10
C ASP A 33 13.84 23.40 -3.74
N PRO A 34 14.43 24.03 -2.70
CA PRO A 34 14.54 23.41 -1.38
C PRO A 34 13.19 22.96 -0.77
N GLY A 35 12.09 23.64 -1.13
CA GLY A 35 10.74 23.26 -0.71
C GLY A 35 10.33 21.90 -1.26
N THR A 36 10.62 21.62 -2.54
CA THR A 36 10.32 20.34 -3.18
C THR A 36 11.15 19.20 -2.57
N TRP A 37 12.41 19.45 -2.21
CA TRP A 37 13.24 18.48 -1.47
C TRP A 37 12.60 18.09 -0.14
N MET A 38 12.06 19.06 0.60
CA MET A 38 11.39 18.80 1.87
C MET A 38 10.10 17.98 1.67
N VAL A 39 9.27 18.34 0.69
CA VAL A 39 8.03 17.61 0.37
C VAL A 39 8.34 16.16 0.00
N LEU A 40 9.32 15.92 -0.88
CA LEU A 40 9.72 14.58 -1.30
C LEU A 40 10.32 13.76 -0.16
N ALA A 41 11.13 14.38 0.71
CA ALA A 41 11.68 13.72 1.89
C ALA A 41 10.59 13.30 2.87
N VAL A 42 9.62 14.18 3.16
CA VAL A 42 8.49 13.88 4.05
C VAL A 42 7.57 12.82 3.44
N ALA A 43 7.23 12.93 2.16
CA ALA A 43 6.42 11.94 1.45
C ALA A 43 7.11 10.56 1.41
N GLY A 44 8.42 10.55 1.15
CA GLY A 44 9.24 9.33 1.18
C GLY A 44 9.30 8.70 2.56
N LEU A 45 9.47 9.49 3.62
CA LEU A 45 9.41 9.02 5.00
C LEU A 45 8.02 8.47 5.37
N ALA A 46 6.95 9.18 4.99
CA ALA A 46 5.58 8.74 5.24
C ALA A 46 5.28 7.40 4.56
N MET A 47 5.64 7.26 3.29
CA MET A 47 5.50 5.99 2.56
C MET A 47 6.38 4.90 3.17
N GLY A 48 7.62 5.23 3.54
CA GLY A 48 8.54 4.31 4.21
C GLY A 48 7.99 3.79 5.55
N MET A 49 7.44 4.66 6.38
CA MET A 49 6.77 4.28 7.64
C MET A 49 5.57 3.37 7.39
N MET A 50 4.75 3.67 6.38
CA MET A 50 3.62 2.82 5.99
C MET A 50 4.10 1.41 5.60
N ILE A 51 5.08 1.31 4.71
CA ILE A 51 5.64 0.02 4.27
C ILE A 51 6.29 -0.72 5.46
N PHE A 52 7.01 0.00 6.32
CA PHE A 52 7.62 -0.57 7.53
C PHE A 52 6.58 -1.14 8.50
N LEU A 53 5.49 -0.41 8.75
CA LEU A 53 4.39 -0.89 9.59
C LEU A 53 3.72 -2.13 8.99
N MET A 54 3.48 -2.14 7.68
CA MET A 54 2.95 -3.33 7.00
C MET A 54 3.90 -4.53 7.09
N ALA A 55 5.19 -4.34 6.82
CA ALA A 55 6.19 -5.40 6.84
C ALA A 55 6.42 -5.96 8.25
N SER A 56 6.49 -5.09 9.27
CA SER A 56 6.63 -5.49 10.66
C SER A 56 5.39 -6.23 11.18
N GLY A 57 4.18 -5.79 10.79
CA GLY A 57 2.94 -6.48 11.10
C GLY A 57 2.90 -7.90 10.52
N LEU A 58 3.26 -8.06 9.25
CA LEU A 58 3.34 -9.37 8.60
C LEU A 58 4.38 -10.28 9.26
N THR A 59 5.53 -9.72 9.64
CA THR A 59 6.61 -10.44 10.35
C THR A 59 6.15 -10.90 11.73
N LEU A 60 5.44 -10.05 12.49
CA LEU A 60 4.91 -10.39 13.81
C LEU A 60 3.83 -11.49 13.73
N VAL A 61 2.90 -11.38 12.78
CA VAL A 61 1.84 -12.38 12.57
C VAL A 61 2.45 -13.73 12.21
N PHE A 62 3.38 -13.78 11.25
CA PHE A 62 4.05 -15.03 10.89
C PHE A 62 5.03 -15.53 11.94
N GLY A 63 5.68 -14.64 12.70
CA GLY A 63 6.59 -15.03 13.78
C GLY A 63 5.88 -15.66 14.98
N LEU A 64 4.59 -15.38 15.16
CA LEU A 64 3.77 -15.92 16.26
C LEU A 64 2.84 -17.06 15.82
N MET A 65 2.56 -17.23 14.53
CA MET A 65 1.69 -18.30 14.01
C MET A 65 2.51 -19.42 13.38
N ASP A 66 2.34 -20.66 13.86
CA ASP A 66 2.91 -21.90 13.25
C ASP A 66 2.27 -22.28 11.89
N VAL A 67 1.49 -21.38 11.29
CA VAL A 67 0.70 -21.61 10.09
C VAL A 67 0.91 -20.49 9.08
N LEU A 68 1.36 -20.88 7.89
CA LEU A 68 1.60 -19.98 6.78
C LEU A 68 0.33 -19.87 5.92
N ASN A 69 -0.45 -18.81 6.10
CA ASN A 69 -1.68 -18.54 5.34
C ASN A 69 -1.47 -17.44 4.30
N PHE A 70 -1.41 -17.81 3.01
CA PHE A 70 -1.29 -16.86 1.90
C PHE A 70 -2.58 -16.11 1.57
N ALA A 71 -3.76 -16.62 1.99
CA ALA A 71 -5.05 -15.99 1.72
C ALA A 71 -5.33 -14.76 2.59
N HIS A 72 -4.47 -14.45 3.57
CA HIS A 72 -4.67 -13.33 4.48
C HIS A 72 -4.83 -11.99 3.74
N GLY A 73 -4.05 -11.76 2.68
CA GLY A 73 -4.13 -10.56 1.86
C GLY A 73 -5.50 -10.35 1.21
N ALA A 74 -6.20 -11.43 0.83
CA ALA A 74 -7.56 -11.31 0.29
C ALA A 74 -8.57 -10.84 1.35
N PHE A 75 -8.44 -11.26 2.62
CA PHE A 75 -9.33 -10.75 3.68
C PHE A 75 -9.11 -9.27 3.95
N VAL A 76 -7.84 -8.81 3.89
CA VAL A 76 -7.51 -7.38 3.98
C VAL A 76 -8.15 -6.61 2.83
N ALA A 77 -8.04 -7.13 1.60
CA ALA A 77 -8.65 -6.51 0.42
C ALA A 77 -10.18 -6.44 0.53
N VAL A 78 -10.86 -7.53 0.94
CA VAL A 78 -12.31 -7.52 1.19
C VAL A 78 -12.68 -6.46 2.24
N GLY A 79 -11.91 -6.37 3.33
CA GLY A 79 -12.12 -5.33 4.34
C GLY A 79 -12.01 -3.91 3.77
N ALA A 80 -11.00 -3.64 2.92
CA ALA A 80 -10.81 -2.34 2.28
C ALA A 80 -11.96 -1.98 1.33
N TYR A 81 -12.42 -2.93 0.51
CA TYR A 81 -13.56 -2.72 -0.39
C TYR A 81 -14.88 -2.52 0.37
N LEU A 82 -15.08 -3.24 1.47
CA LEU A 82 -16.22 -3.04 2.36
C LEU A 82 -16.19 -1.66 3.00
N ALA A 83 -15.07 -1.25 3.59
CA ALA A 83 -14.91 0.08 4.17
C ALA A 83 -15.18 1.19 3.13
N THR A 84 -14.69 0.99 1.90
CA THR A 84 -14.95 1.90 0.79
C THR A 84 -16.43 1.96 0.43
N GLY A 85 -17.12 0.82 0.33
CA GLY A 85 -18.56 0.78 0.08
C GLY A 85 -19.40 1.41 1.20
N LEU A 86 -18.94 1.31 2.45
CA LEU A 86 -19.62 1.92 3.61
C LEU A 86 -19.55 3.46 3.60
N LEU A 87 -18.46 4.00 3.05
CA LEU A 87 -18.18 5.43 2.95
C LEU A 87 -18.52 6.03 1.57
N ALA A 88 -18.78 5.19 0.57
CA ALA A 88 -19.17 5.62 -0.78
C ALA A 88 -20.51 6.37 -0.78
N PRO A 89 -20.79 7.20 -1.81
CA PRO A 89 -22.08 7.89 -1.93
C PRO A 89 -23.26 6.91 -1.82
N GLY A 90 -24.16 7.15 -0.86
CA GLY A 90 -25.29 6.26 -0.55
C GLY A 90 -24.97 5.12 0.44
N GLY A 91 -23.73 5.03 0.92
CA GLY A 91 -23.33 4.11 1.99
C GLY A 91 -23.81 4.57 3.38
N PRO A 92 -23.96 3.63 4.34
CA PRO A 92 -24.55 3.90 5.65
C PRO A 92 -23.77 4.92 6.50
N PHE A 93 -22.48 5.12 6.24
CA PHE A 93 -21.64 6.06 6.98
C PHE A 93 -21.24 7.28 6.14
N HIS A 94 -21.73 7.39 4.91
CA HIS A 94 -21.45 8.51 4.04
C HIS A 94 -21.93 9.83 4.63
N ASP A 95 -23.14 9.85 5.21
CA ASP A 95 -23.74 11.08 5.72
C ASP A 95 -23.03 11.62 6.97
N MET A 96 -22.19 10.81 7.62
CA MET A 96 -21.34 11.26 8.74
C MET A 96 -20.11 12.05 8.25
N LEU A 97 -19.76 11.94 6.97
CA LEU A 97 -18.63 12.64 6.36
C LEU A 97 -18.98 14.12 6.11
N GLY A 98 -18.03 15.02 6.42
CA GLY A 98 -18.14 16.46 6.15
C GLY A 98 -18.95 17.25 7.19
N ILE A 99 -19.53 16.59 8.21
CA ILE A 99 -20.23 17.27 9.31
C ILE A 99 -19.25 17.90 10.30
N SER A 100 -18.21 17.16 10.68
CA SER A 100 -17.17 17.61 11.62
C SER A 100 -15.96 16.69 11.59
N LEU A 101 -14.80 17.15 12.08
CA LEU A 101 -13.62 16.31 12.27
C LEU A 101 -13.92 15.02 13.05
N LEU A 102 -14.77 15.11 14.08
CA LEU A 102 -15.19 13.97 14.89
C LEU A 102 -16.11 13.01 14.11
N GLY A 103 -16.96 13.55 13.23
CA GLY A 103 -17.80 12.76 12.33
C GLY A 103 -16.98 11.98 11.30
N ASP A 104 -15.99 12.64 10.70
CA ASP A 104 -15.08 12.03 9.72
C ASP A 104 -14.27 10.89 10.33
N VAL A 105 -13.64 11.16 11.49
CA VAL A 105 -12.88 10.14 12.22
C VAL A 105 -13.81 9.02 12.71
N GLY A 106 -15.01 9.37 13.19
CA GLY A 106 -16.01 8.40 13.62
C GLY A 106 -16.46 7.46 12.49
N ALA A 107 -16.75 8.00 11.31
CA ALA A 107 -17.13 7.24 10.12
C ALA A 107 -16.00 6.32 9.66
N MET A 108 -14.75 6.80 9.65
CA MET A 108 -13.58 5.96 9.34
C MET A 108 -13.38 4.84 10.37
N LEU A 109 -13.43 5.12 11.67
CA LEU A 109 -13.27 4.10 12.69
C LEU A 109 -14.40 3.06 12.65
N LEU A 110 -15.64 3.50 12.41
CA LEU A 110 -16.78 2.59 12.34
C LEU A 110 -16.73 1.72 11.08
N SER A 111 -16.36 2.28 9.93
CA SER A 111 -16.15 1.50 8.69
C SER A 111 -15.02 0.48 8.85
N ILE A 112 -13.91 0.85 9.49
CA ILE A 112 -12.82 -0.07 9.84
C ILE A 112 -13.31 -1.17 10.78
N LEU A 113 -14.08 -0.83 11.81
CA LEU A 113 -14.61 -1.80 12.76
C LEU A 113 -15.52 -2.82 12.06
N VAL A 114 -16.43 -2.36 11.23
CA VAL A 114 -17.33 -3.23 10.45
C VAL A 114 -16.52 -4.10 9.49
N ALA A 115 -15.55 -3.54 8.77
CA ALA A 115 -14.66 -4.29 7.89
C ALA A 115 -13.89 -5.38 8.64
N CYS A 116 -13.34 -5.08 9.81
CA CYS A 116 -12.63 -6.04 10.67
C CYS A 116 -13.56 -7.16 11.16
N VAL A 117 -14.79 -6.86 11.57
CA VAL A 117 -15.76 -7.86 12.00
C VAL A 117 -16.13 -8.79 10.85
N VAL A 118 -16.44 -8.24 9.67
CA VAL A 118 -16.80 -9.03 8.49
C VAL A 118 -15.60 -9.88 8.02
N ALA A 119 -14.41 -9.30 7.94
CA ALA A 119 -13.19 -10.03 7.60
C ALA A 119 -12.89 -11.15 8.62
N GLY A 120 -13.11 -10.90 9.92
CA GLY A 120 -12.98 -11.90 10.97
C GLY A 120 -13.97 -13.07 10.81
N ILE A 121 -15.23 -12.78 10.49
CA ILE A 121 -16.25 -13.81 10.22
C ILE A 121 -15.87 -14.64 8.99
N LEU A 122 -15.44 -13.99 7.90
CA LEU A 122 -14.97 -14.66 6.69
C LEU A 122 -13.74 -15.53 6.95
N GLY A 123 -12.78 -15.01 7.73
CA GLY A 123 -11.60 -15.75 8.14
C GLY A 123 -11.94 -16.98 8.98
N LEU A 124 -12.89 -16.86 9.93
CA LEU A 124 -13.37 -18.00 10.71
C LEU A 124 -14.09 -19.04 9.85
N ALA A 125 -14.89 -18.60 8.87
CA ALA A 125 -15.54 -19.49 7.92
C ALA A 125 -14.51 -20.23 7.05
N PHE A 126 -13.51 -19.51 6.53
CA PHE A 126 -12.42 -20.07 5.75
C PHE A 126 -11.60 -21.09 6.55
N GLU A 127 -11.24 -20.75 7.79
CA GLU A 127 -10.52 -21.65 8.69
C GLU A 127 -11.32 -22.94 8.94
N ARG A 128 -12.61 -22.83 9.28
CA ARG A 128 -13.44 -24.00 9.61
C ARG A 128 -13.72 -24.89 8.41
N ILE A 129 -13.97 -24.31 7.24
CA ILE A 129 -14.40 -25.06 6.06
C ILE A 129 -13.19 -25.61 5.29
N ILE A 130 -12.14 -24.81 5.14
CA ILE A 130 -11.04 -25.11 4.23
C ILE A 130 -9.82 -25.60 5.01
N VAL A 131 -9.28 -24.77 5.92
CA VAL A 131 -7.97 -25.02 6.55
C VAL A 131 -8.04 -26.19 7.52
N ARG A 132 -9.09 -26.28 8.36
CA ARG A 132 -9.27 -27.36 9.35
C ARG A 132 -9.19 -28.78 8.77
N ARG A 133 -9.57 -28.97 7.51
CA ARG A 133 -9.53 -30.29 6.86
C ARG A 133 -8.13 -30.76 6.45
N VAL A 134 -7.15 -29.86 6.47
CA VAL A 134 -5.83 -30.06 5.86
C VAL A 134 -4.70 -29.89 6.88
N TYR A 135 -5.02 -29.69 8.17
CA TYR A 135 -4.02 -29.61 9.24
C TYR A 135 -3.13 -30.86 9.27
N GLY A 136 -1.84 -30.63 9.53
CA GLY A 136 -0.81 -31.67 9.57
C GLY A 136 -0.14 -31.97 8.22
N ALA A 137 -0.62 -31.40 7.12
CA ALA A 137 -0.01 -31.55 5.79
C ALA A 137 0.44 -30.19 5.22
N HIS A 138 1.65 -29.73 5.59
CA HIS A 138 2.18 -28.40 5.25
C HIS A 138 2.07 -28.03 3.75
N LEU A 139 2.41 -28.95 2.85
CA LEU A 139 2.33 -28.69 1.40
C LEU A 139 0.89 -28.49 0.91
N ARG A 140 -0.07 -29.27 1.44
CA ARG A 140 -1.49 -29.13 1.08
C ARG A 140 -2.08 -27.85 1.63
N GLN A 141 -1.60 -27.39 2.78
CA GLN A 141 -2.00 -26.12 3.38
C GLN A 141 -1.57 -24.93 2.53
N ILE A 142 -0.34 -24.96 2.00
CA ILE A 142 0.12 -23.95 1.05
C ILE A 142 -0.74 -23.98 -0.21
N LEU A 143 -0.96 -25.15 -0.81
CA LEU A 143 -1.75 -25.28 -2.04
C LEU A 143 -3.19 -24.77 -1.88
N ILE A 144 -3.84 -25.10 -0.77
CA ILE A 144 -5.24 -24.72 -0.54
C ILE A 144 -5.39 -23.24 -0.18
N THR A 145 -4.40 -22.64 0.50
CA THR A 145 -4.43 -21.21 0.83
C THR A 145 -4.09 -20.35 -0.39
N VAL A 146 -3.16 -20.78 -1.25
CA VAL A 146 -2.90 -20.12 -2.54
C VAL A 146 -4.09 -20.26 -3.48
N GLY A 147 -4.70 -21.45 -3.59
CA GLY A 147 -5.92 -21.64 -4.36
C GLY A 147 -7.08 -20.79 -3.82
N GLY A 148 -7.24 -20.74 -2.50
CA GLY A 148 -8.22 -19.90 -1.82
C GLY A 148 -7.99 -18.40 -2.06
N LEU A 149 -6.74 -17.96 -2.06
CA LEU A 149 -6.35 -16.58 -2.40
C LEU A 149 -6.82 -16.22 -3.82
N ILE A 150 -6.51 -17.06 -4.81
CA ILE A 150 -6.90 -16.81 -6.22
C ILE A 150 -8.43 -16.75 -6.34
N VAL A 151 -9.16 -17.70 -5.74
CA VAL A 151 -10.64 -17.70 -5.78
C VAL A 151 -11.19 -16.44 -5.11
N ALA A 152 -10.64 -16.03 -3.97
CA ALA A 152 -11.07 -14.82 -3.28
C ALA A 152 -10.79 -13.56 -4.12
N GLU A 153 -9.63 -13.47 -4.77
CA GLU A 153 -9.29 -12.37 -5.68
C GLU A 153 -10.29 -12.27 -6.83
N GLN A 154 -10.61 -13.40 -7.48
CA GLN A 154 -11.60 -13.41 -8.55
C GLN A 154 -13.00 -13.06 -8.05
N LEU A 155 -13.39 -13.48 -6.84
CA LEU A 155 -14.65 -13.07 -6.22
C LEU A 155 -14.70 -11.56 -5.97
N ILE A 156 -13.60 -10.96 -5.51
CA ILE A 156 -13.50 -9.51 -5.34
C ILE A 156 -13.70 -8.82 -6.69
N THR A 157 -13.02 -9.27 -7.75
CA THR A 157 -13.18 -8.72 -9.09
C THR A 157 -14.60 -8.86 -9.64
N VAL A 158 -15.29 -9.97 -9.33
CA VAL A 158 -16.69 -10.17 -9.74
C VAL A 158 -17.64 -9.21 -9.02
N ILE A 159 -17.41 -8.93 -7.73
CA ILE A 159 -18.31 -8.11 -6.92
C ILE A 159 -18.05 -6.61 -7.10
N TRP A 160 -16.79 -6.18 -7.10
CA TRP A 160 -16.39 -4.77 -7.14
C TRP A 160 -15.86 -4.30 -8.50
N GLY A 161 -15.58 -5.23 -9.42
CA GLY A 161 -14.95 -4.93 -10.70
C GLY A 161 -13.42 -5.01 -10.64
N PRO A 162 -12.76 -4.90 -11.81
CA PRO A 162 -11.30 -4.93 -11.92
C PRO A 162 -10.64 -3.57 -11.60
N ASP A 163 -11.42 -2.49 -11.60
CA ASP A 163 -10.91 -1.14 -11.43
C ASP A 163 -10.72 -0.78 -9.95
N PRO A 164 -9.61 -0.11 -9.57
CA PRO A 164 -9.39 0.32 -8.20
C PRO A 164 -10.41 1.40 -7.82
N ILE A 165 -11.15 1.16 -6.73
CA ILE A 165 -12.15 2.11 -6.21
C ILE A 165 -11.46 3.02 -5.18
N PRO A 166 -11.38 4.34 -5.42
CA PRO A 166 -10.76 5.26 -4.48
C PRO A 166 -11.64 5.42 -3.23
N LEU A 167 -11.00 5.41 -2.06
CA LEU A 167 -11.67 5.75 -0.81
C LEU A 167 -12.05 7.24 -0.81
N PRO A 168 -13.33 7.60 -0.62
CA PRO A 168 -13.72 9.01 -0.58
C PRO A 168 -13.10 9.67 0.66
N LYS A 169 -12.16 10.60 0.43
CA LYS A 169 -11.58 11.41 1.51
C LYS A 169 -12.64 12.39 2.03
N PRO A 170 -12.86 12.47 3.36
CA PRO A 170 -13.76 13.46 3.94
C PRO A 170 -13.34 14.88 3.57
N GLU A 171 -14.30 15.77 3.33
CA GLU A 171 -14.07 17.18 2.96
C GLU A 171 -13.11 17.89 3.95
N THR A 172 -13.19 17.57 5.24
CA THR A 172 -12.36 18.20 6.28
C THR A 172 -10.89 17.78 6.23
N LEU A 173 -10.60 16.60 5.68
CA LEU A 173 -9.26 16.10 5.42
C LEU A 173 -8.77 16.44 4.01
N ARG A 174 -9.55 17.18 3.21
CA ARG A 174 -9.10 17.69 1.92
C ARG A 174 -8.38 19.02 2.10
N GLY A 175 -7.24 19.15 1.46
CA GLY A 175 -6.47 20.38 1.38
C GLY A 175 -4.99 20.18 1.65
N SER A 176 -4.24 21.27 1.65
CA SER A 176 -2.82 21.29 2.00
C SER A 176 -2.54 22.41 2.99
N ILE A 177 -1.67 22.14 3.95
CA ILE A 177 -1.09 23.15 4.84
C ILE A 177 0.18 23.63 4.16
N PHE A 178 0.23 24.92 3.84
CA PHE A 178 1.44 25.54 3.32
C PHE A 178 2.29 26.04 4.48
N PHE A 179 3.50 25.49 4.63
CA PHE A 179 4.54 25.98 5.52
C PHE A 179 5.58 26.73 4.68
N GLY A 180 5.38 28.03 4.46
CA GLY A 180 6.17 28.78 3.47
C GLY A 180 5.90 28.26 2.06
N ASP A 181 6.94 27.86 1.32
CA ASP A 181 6.82 27.26 -0.03
C ASP A 181 6.58 25.73 -0.02
N ILE A 182 6.38 25.13 1.16
CA ILE A 182 6.22 23.68 1.34
C ILE A 182 4.72 23.36 1.47
N ALA A 183 4.16 22.69 0.47
CA ALA A 183 2.79 22.16 0.53
C ALA A 183 2.79 20.76 1.16
N VAL A 184 2.18 20.61 2.34
CA VAL A 184 1.96 19.31 2.98
C VAL A 184 0.48 18.97 2.90
N GLU A 185 0.13 17.83 2.31
CA GLU A 185 -1.26 17.36 2.23
C GLU A 185 -1.83 17.14 3.65
N ARG A 186 -3.10 17.52 3.88
CA ARG A 186 -3.81 17.33 5.14
C ARG A 186 -4.29 15.90 5.35
#